data_AF-A0A9D7HU21-F1
#
_entry.id   AF-A0A9D7HU21-F1
#
_cell.length_a   1.000
_cell.length_b   1.000
_cell.length_c   1.000
_cell.angle_alpha   90.00
_cell.angle_beta   90.00
_cell.angle_gamma   90.00
#
_symmetry.space_group_name_H-M   'P 1'
#
loop_
_entity.id
_entity.type
_entity.pdbx_description
1 polymer ?
#
loop_
_entity_poly.entity_id
_entity_poly.type
_entity_poly.pdbx_seq_one_letter_code
_entity_poly.pdbx_strand_id
1 'polypeptide(L)' 'MAKRKVVVQGGGDNLYYISDSGGWFYVTKGSVWGSGTDIGKARSLEDALAIVKSHSGRDIEKME' A
#
# COMPACT_ATOMS: atom_id res chain seq x y z
N MET A 1 -5.01 -7.70 13.69
CA MET A 1 -4.65 -6.66 12.71
C MET A 1 -4.31 -7.37 11.42
N ALA A 2 -5.10 -7.17 10.36
CA ALA A 2 -4.81 -7.73 9.06
C ALA A 2 -3.86 -6.78 8.32
N LYS A 3 -2.74 -7.30 7.82
CA LYS A 3 -1.79 -6.57 6.98
C LYS A 3 -1.79 -7.23 5.61
N ARG A 4 -2.22 -6.48 4.59
CA ARG A 4 -2.22 -6.89 3.19
C ARG A 4 -0.98 -6.33 2.51
N LYS A 5 -0.26 -7.18 1.78
CA LYS A 5 0.87 -6.77 0.96
C LYS A 5 0.35 -6.53 -0.46
N VAL A 6 0.65 -5.36 -1.00
CA VAL A 6 0.27 -4.96 -2.35
C VAL A 6 1.55 -4.67 -3.12
N VAL A 7 1.76 -5.35 -4.24
CA VAL A 7 2.90 -5.17 -5.13
C VAL A 7 2.38 -4.53 -6.40
N VAL A 8 2.98 -3.41 -6.81
CA VAL A 8 2.67 -2.75 -8.08
C VAL A 8 3.73 -3.10 -9.13
N GLN A 9 3.38 -2.97 -10.41
CA GLN A 9 4.26 -3.35 -11.51
C GLN A 9 5.54 -2.48 -11.56
N GLY A 10 6.70 -3.08 -11.84
CA GLY A 10 7.92 -2.33 -12.22
C GLY A 10 9.18 -2.55 -11.38
N GLY A 11 9.22 -3.53 -10.47
CA GLY A 11 10.44 -3.97 -9.76
C GLY A 11 11.01 -3.03 -8.69
N GLY A 12 11.77 -3.58 -7.73
CA GLY A 12 12.54 -2.83 -6.72
C GLY A 12 11.72 -2.28 -5.55
N ASP A 13 11.21 -1.05 -5.69
CA ASP A 13 10.60 -0.23 -4.62
C ASP A 13 9.06 -0.11 -4.73
N ASN A 14 8.44 -1.09 -5.38
CA ASN A 14 7.01 -1.09 -5.71
C ASN A 14 6.17 -1.90 -4.71
N LEU A 15 6.64 -1.99 -3.47
CA LEU A 15 5.97 -2.73 -2.42
C LEU A 15 5.16 -1.77 -1.55
N TYR A 16 3.92 -2.12 -1.30
CA TYR A 16 2.98 -1.37 -0.49
C TYR A 16 2.35 -2.30 0.54
N TYR A 17 1.95 -1.72 1.66
CA TYR A 17 1.34 -2.42 2.77
C TYR A 17 0.07 -1.69 3.16
N ILE A 18 -1.03 -2.43 3.27
CA ILE A 18 -2.30 -1.92 3.75
C ILE A 18 -2.58 -2.58 5.10
N SER A 19 -2.64 -1.79 6.16
CA SER A 19 -2.94 -2.27 7.51
C SER A 19 -4.31 -1.78 7.93
N ASP A 20 -5.17 -2.68 8.39
CA ASP A 20 -6.46 -2.34 9.00
C ASP A 20 -6.28 -2.09 10.51
N SER A 21 -6.72 -0.92 10.99
CA SER A 21 -6.73 -0.57 12.40
C SER A 21 -7.83 0.45 12.72
N GLY A 22 -8.74 0.10 13.64
CA GLY A 22 -9.76 1.00 14.16
C GLY A 22 -10.75 1.54 13.10
N GLY A 23 -11.04 0.76 12.06
CA GLY A 23 -11.92 1.18 10.95
C GLY A 23 -11.22 2.05 9.89
N TRP A 24 -9.89 2.11 9.92
CA TRP A 24 -9.08 2.80 8.92
C TRP A 24 -8.07 1.84 8.29
N PHE A 25 -7.86 2.00 6.99
CA PHE A 25 -6.87 1.30 6.19
C PHE A 25 -5.67 2.22 5.98
N TYR A 26 -4.55 1.91 6.61
CA TYR A 26 -3.29 2.65 6.52
C TYR A 26 -2.45 2.10 5.38
N VAL A 27 -1.99 2.97 4.49
CA VAL A 27 -1.20 2.63 3.32
C VAL A 27 0.24 3.10 3.54
N THR A 28 1.16 2.14 3.57
CA THR A 28 2.58 2.40 3.78
C THR A 28 3.37 1.81 2.62
N LYS A 29 4.22 2.62 1.98
CA LYS A 29 5.16 2.14 0.97
C LYS A 29 6.33 1.46 1.66
N GLY A 30 6.60 0.21 1.31
CA GLY A 30 7.82 -0.49 1.72
C GLY A 30 9.04 0.14 1.05
N SER A 31 10.09 0.36 1.83
CA SER A 31 11.39 0.78 1.32
C SER A 31 12.42 -0.31 1.60
N VAL A 32 13.31 -0.57 0.64
CA VAL A 32 14.45 -1.49 0.80
C VAL A 32 15.42 -1.02 1.89
N TRP A 33 15.43 0.29 2.19
CA TRP A 33 16.35 0.92 3.14
C TRP A 33 15.81 1.02 4.58
N GLY A 34 14.75 0.28 4.91
CA GLY A 34 14.42 -0.06 6.30
C GLY A 34 13.20 0.65 6.91
N SER A 35 12.88 1.88 6.52
CA SER A 35 11.67 2.56 6.99
C SER A 35 10.66 2.72 5.87
N GLY A 36 9.49 2.09 6.02
CA GLY A 36 8.37 2.33 5.14
C GLY A 36 7.88 3.78 5.28
N THR A 37 7.47 4.39 4.18
CA THR A 37 6.91 5.74 4.15
C THR A 37 5.40 5.64 4.20
N ASP A 38 4.76 6.34 5.15
CA ASP A 38 3.29 6.41 5.17
C ASP A 38 2.80 7.29 4.02
N ILE A 39 1.95 6.71 3.19
CA ILE A 39 1.44 7.34 1.96
C ILE A 39 0.09 8.01 2.23
N GLY A 40 -0.67 7.44 3.17
CA GLY A 40 -1.98 7.93 3.54
C GLY A 40 -2.83 6.84 4.17
N LYS A 41 -4.09 7.17 4.43
CA LYS A 41 -5.07 6.24 4.97
C LYS A 41 -6.45 6.50 4.41
N ALA A 42 -7.25 5.45 4.34
CA ALA A 42 -8.61 5.48 3.83
C ALA A 42 -9.58 4.81 4.81
N ARG A 43 -10.89 5.03 4.63
CA ARG A 43 -11.93 4.30 5.37
C ARG A 43 -12.34 2.98 4.74
N SER A 44 -11.93 2.74 3.50
CA SER A 44 -12.26 1.53 2.74
C SER A 44 -11.03 0.97 2.05
N LEU A 45 -11.01 -0.34 1.83
CA LEU A 45 -9.94 -1.00 1.09
C LEU A 45 -9.80 -0.47 -0.33
N GLU A 46 -10.92 -0.28 -1.04
CA GLU A 46 -10.93 0.23 -2.42
C GLU A 46 -10.24 1.59 -2.54
N ASP A 47 -10.54 2.48 -1.60
CA ASP A 47 -9.96 3.82 -1.55
C ASP A 47 -8.46 3.77 -1.17
N ALA A 48 -8.07 2.86 -0.26
CA ALA A 48 -6.67 2.57 0.01
C ALA A 48 -5.91 2.04 -1.21
N LEU A 49 -6.53 1.18 -2.03
CA LEU A 49 -5.95 0.69 -3.28
C LEU A 49 -5.85 1.81 -4.32
N ALA A 50 -6.82 2.72 -4.37
CA ALA A 50 -6.75 3.91 -5.21
C ALA A 50 -5.59 4.83 -4.81
N ILE A 51 -5.31 4.98 -3.51
CA ILE A 51 -4.12 5.70 -3.01
C ILE A 51 -2.84 5.03 -3.51
N VAL A 52 -2.73 3.70 -3.40
CA VAL A 52 -1.56 2.95 -3.91
C VAL A 52 -1.38 3.19 -5.40
N LYS A 53 -2.45 3.10 -6.20
CA LYS A 53 -2.41 3.30 -7.65
C LYS A 53 -2.03 4.74 -8.02
N SER A 54 -2.64 5.72 -7.36
CA SER A 54 -2.38 7.15 -7.57
C SER A 54 -0.94 7.53 -7.22
N HIS A 55 -0.43 7.04 -6.08
CA HIS A 55 0.93 7.33 -5.64
C HIS A 55 1.98 6.58 -6.47
N SER A 56 1.75 5.32 -6.81
CA SER A 56 2.71 4.54 -7.59
C SER A 56 2.72 4.92 -9.08
N GLY A 57 1.64 5.51 -9.58
CA GLY A 57 1.42 5.74 -11.00
C GLY A 57 1.34 4.44 -11.81
N ARG A 58 1.12 3.30 -11.15
CA ARG A 58 1.27 1.95 -11.70
C ARG A 58 0.12 1.06 -11.29
N ASP A 59 -0.16 0.07 -12.12
CA ASP A 59 -1.17 -0.94 -11.81
C ASP A 59 -0.66 -1.94 -10.77
N ILE A 60 -1.61 -2.46 -9.99
CA ILE A 60 -1.34 -3.47 -8.97
C ILE A 60 -1.05 -4.79 -9.69
N GLU A 61 0.12 -5.36 -9.42
CA GLU A 61 0.57 -6.63 -9.99
C GLU A 61 0.11 -7.81 -9.14
N LYS A 62 0.23 -7.69 -7.82
CA LYS A 62 -0.09 -8.78 -6.89
C LYS A 62 -0.59 -8.25 -5.55
N MET A 63 -1.55 -8.94 -4.95
CA MET A 63 -2.00 -8.69 -3.59
C MET A 63 -2.00 -9.99 -2.79
N GLU A 64 -1.48 -9.95 -1.55
CA GLU A 64 -1.40 -11.07 -0.60
C GLU A 64 -1.88 -10.66 0.80
#